data_AF-A0A9Q0GC36-F1
#
_entry.id   AF-A0A9Q0GC36-F1
#
_cell.length_a   1.000
_cell.length_b   1.000
_cell.length_c   1.000
_cell.angle_alpha   90.00
_cell.angle_beta   90.00
_cell.angle_gamma   90.00
#
_symmetry.space_group_name_H-M   'P 1'
#
loop_
_entity.id
_entity.type
_entity.pdbx_description
1 polymer ?
#
loop_
_entity_poly.entity_id
_entity_poly.type
_entity_poly.pdbx_seq_one_letter_code
_entity_poly.pdbx_strand_id
1 'polypeptide(L)'
;MLDGQVLQIYSSETCVWYEHVLSPRECNWSYESVEFKGKLHWYNPPNIVAFDPFNLAERGLIGRHPPELEEAPNAIPNQPIIFCLGVCRGCLQLMSLAICSPQLLLSIWEVKDEDHHTGKPVLTLNRRLDIKQMLCRDSCITTTINTLTSFYAVSLRVVRLLAFHPRCKHILYFNISNRLVVCNLQIQELYVIGRVPTYCQASNVFQLVHPLWPTPLPIPTHASTYSDGPSYVVV
;
A
#
# COMPACT_ATOMS: atom_id res chain seq x y z
N MET A 1 -16.62 9.62 -26.06
CA MET A 1 -16.25 10.48 -24.92
C MET A 1 -15.84 9.54 -23.80
N LEU A 2 -14.62 9.66 -23.28
CA LEU A 2 -14.23 8.97 -22.05
C LEU A 2 -14.67 9.89 -20.92
N ASP A 3 -15.71 9.51 -20.18
CA ASP A 3 -16.14 10.26 -19.01
C ASP A 3 -14.99 10.32 -18.00
N GLY A 4 -14.56 11.53 -17.66
CA GLY A 4 -13.52 11.74 -16.65
C GLY A 4 -13.97 11.17 -15.30
N GLN A 5 -13.07 10.55 -14.56
CA GLN A 5 -13.40 10.07 -13.22
C GLN A 5 -13.51 11.25 -12.27
N VAL A 6 -14.53 11.28 -11.42
CA VAL A 6 -14.78 12.37 -10.48
C VAL A 6 -14.25 11.97 -9.10
N LEU A 7 -13.32 12.77 -8.58
CA LEU A 7 -12.91 12.76 -7.18
C LEU A 7 -13.84 13.67 -6.39
N GLN A 8 -14.47 13.12 -5.36
CA GLN A 8 -15.32 13.89 -4.43
C GLN A 8 -14.55 14.15 -3.14
N ILE A 9 -14.48 15.42 -2.74
CA ILE A 9 -13.74 15.88 -1.57
C ILE A 9 -14.75 16.51 -0.61
N TYR A 10 -14.82 16.01 0.61
CA TYR A 10 -15.66 16.58 1.64
C TYR A 10 -14.86 17.56 2.50
N SER A 11 -15.38 18.77 2.70
CA SER A 11 -14.85 19.70 3.70
C SER A 11 -15.70 19.64 4.95
N SER A 12 -15.07 19.32 6.09
CA SER A 12 -15.73 19.38 7.39
C SER A 12 -16.03 20.82 7.84
N GLU A 13 -15.24 21.79 7.41
CA GLU A 13 -15.41 23.20 7.77
C GLU A 13 -16.66 23.82 7.14
N THR A 14 -16.92 23.51 5.87
CA THR A 14 -18.07 24.03 5.13
C THR A 14 -19.24 23.05 5.09
N CYS A 15 -19.01 21.78 5.46
CA CYS A 15 -19.95 20.67 5.30
C CYS A 15 -20.41 20.45 3.85
N VAL A 16 -19.57 20.82 2.87
CA VAL A 16 -19.86 20.74 1.43
C VAL A 16 -18.96 19.71 0.76
N TRP A 17 -19.52 19.03 -0.25
CA TRP A 17 -18.78 18.19 -1.18
C TRP A 17 -18.33 19.00 -2.39
N TYR A 18 -17.05 18.87 -2.74
CA TYR A 18 -16.44 19.44 -3.94
C TYR A 18 -16.15 18.33 -4.93
N GLU A 19 -16.43 18.58 -6.20
CA GLU A 19 -16.15 17.63 -7.27
C GLU A 19 -14.94 18.09 -8.06
N HIS A 20 -14.06 17.14 -8.35
CA HIS A 20 -12.88 17.37 -9.17
C HIS A 20 -12.76 16.30 -10.25
N VAL A 21 -12.67 16.72 -11.51
CA VAL A 21 -12.53 15.80 -12.63
C VAL A 21 -11.06 15.43 -12.81
N LEU A 22 -10.75 14.15 -12.60
CA LEU A 22 -9.44 13.55 -12.87
C LEU A 22 -9.33 13.19 -14.36
N SER A 23 -8.16 13.46 -14.93
CA SER A 23 -7.82 12.99 -16.26
C SER A 23 -7.57 11.47 -16.25
N PRO A 24 -7.67 10.79 -17.41
CA PRO A 24 -7.37 9.35 -17.50
C PRO A 24 -5.93 8.98 -17.08
N ARG A 25 -5.00 9.94 -17.14
CA ARG A 25 -3.61 9.77 -16.67
C ARG A 25 -3.48 9.84 -15.15
N GLU A 26 -4.49 10.39 -14.49
CA GLU A 26 -4.54 10.54 -13.03
C GLU A 26 -5.35 9.41 -12.39
N CYS A 27 -6.29 8.77 -13.09
CA CYS A 27 -7.07 7.70 -12.46
C CYS A 27 -7.50 6.60 -13.44
N ASN A 28 -7.09 5.36 -13.17
CA ASN A 28 -7.50 4.17 -13.89
C ASN A 28 -7.82 3.02 -12.90
N TRP A 29 -8.90 3.20 -12.12
CA TRP A 29 -9.50 2.25 -11.16
C TRP A 29 -8.69 1.90 -9.89
N SER A 30 -9.43 1.83 -8.77
CA SER A 30 -9.09 1.31 -7.42
C SER A 30 -7.61 1.14 -7.07
N TYR A 31 -6.90 2.25 -6.88
CA TYR A 31 -5.57 2.21 -6.28
C TYR A 31 -5.61 2.72 -4.85
N GLU A 32 -4.83 2.05 -4.00
CA GLU A 32 -4.56 2.50 -2.65
C GLU A 32 -3.95 3.90 -2.69
N SER A 33 -4.56 4.80 -1.94
CA SER A 33 -4.03 6.15 -1.75
C SER A 33 -3.43 6.29 -0.36
N VAL A 34 -2.37 7.09 -0.26
CA VAL A 34 -1.66 7.37 0.97
C VAL A 34 -1.42 8.88 1.09
N GLU A 35 -1.64 9.42 2.28
CA GLU A 35 -1.25 10.80 2.58
C GLU A 35 0.26 10.87 2.79
N PHE A 36 0.89 11.85 2.16
CA PHE A 36 2.30 12.14 2.36
C PHE A 36 2.56 13.63 2.14
N LYS A 37 3.13 14.31 3.16
CA LYS A 37 3.47 15.74 3.11
C LYS A 37 2.29 16.64 2.68
N GLY A 38 1.08 16.35 3.17
CA GLY A 38 -0.13 17.13 2.89
C GLY A 38 -0.76 16.87 1.52
N LYS A 39 -0.23 15.94 0.73
CA LYS A 39 -0.77 15.57 -0.59
C LYS A 39 -1.22 14.11 -0.58
N LEU A 40 -2.29 13.83 -1.31
CA LEU A 40 -2.78 12.47 -1.50
C LEU A 40 -2.03 11.82 -2.66
N HIS A 41 -1.42 10.67 -2.42
CA HIS A 41 -0.63 9.95 -3.41
C HIS A 41 -1.27 8.62 -3.74
N TRP A 42 -1.28 8.23 -5.01
CA TRP A 42 -1.64 6.87 -5.41
C TRP A 42 -0.83 6.46 -6.62
N TYR A 43 -0.70 5.15 -6.78
CA TYR A 43 -0.03 4.57 -7.92
C TYR A 43 -1.03 4.39 -9.07
N ASN A 44 -0.79 5.01 -10.22
CA ASN A 44 -1.57 4.84 -11.45
C ASN A 44 -0.62 4.44 -12.58
N PRO A 45 -0.33 3.14 -12.77
CA PRO A 45 0.73 2.66 -13.64
C PRO A 45 0.73 3.35 -15.03
N PRO A 46 1.90 3.77 -15.53
CA PRO A 46 3.24 3.61 -14.94
C PRO A 46 3.59 4.68 -13.90
N ASN A 47 2.65 5.54 -13.49
CA ASN A 47 2.95 6.76 -12.74
C ASN A 47 2.61 6.65 -11.25
N ILE A 48 3.27 7.48 -10.43
CA ILE A 48 2.76 7.86 -9.11
C ILE A 48 2.17 9.26 -9.25
N VAL A 49 0.93 9.43 -8.81
CA VAL A 49 0.21 10.69 -8.84
C VAL A 49 0.25 11.32 -7.46
N ALA A 50 0.48 12.62 -7.37
CA ALA A 50 0.12 13.40 -6.20
C ALA A 50 -0.98 14.41 -6.52
N PHE A 51 -1.89 14.50 -5.58
CA PHE A 51 -2.99 15.43 -5.59
C PHE A 51 -2.93 16.30 -4.33
N ASP A 52 -2.85 17.61 -4.56
CA ASP A 52 -2.99 18.60 -3.52
C ASP A 52 -4.44 19.11 -3.51
N PRO A 53 -5.25 18.78 -2.49
CA PRO A 53 -6.64 19.25 -2.42
C PRO A 53 -6.75 20.76 -2.25
N PHE A 54 -5.69 21.45 -1.80
CA PHE A 54 -5.66 22.89 -1.56
C PHE A 54 -5.03 23.66 -2.72
N ASN A 55 -4.26 22.99 -3.58
CA ASN A 55 -3.66 23.59 -4.76
C ASN A 55 -4.00 22.79 -6.03
N LEU A 56 -5.22 22.99 -6.54
CA LEU A 56 -5.74 22.31 -7.73
C LEU A 56 -4.98 22.63 -9.04
N ALA A 57 -4.11 23.65 -9.02
CA ALA A 57 -3.24 24.03 -10.12
C ALA A 57 -1.93 23.22 -10.13
N GLU A 58 -1.40 22.86 -8.95
CA GLU A 58 -0.25 21.97 -8.81
C GLU A 58 -0.67 20.50 -8.91
N ARG A 59 -0.88 20.05 -10.14
CA ARG A 59 -1.08 18.63 -10.43
C ARG A 59 0.26 18.01 -10.80
N GLY A 60 0.66 16.98 -10.06
CA GLY A 60 1.98 16.37 -10.21
C GLY A 60 1.89 14.90 -10.58
N LEU A 61 2.30 14.56 -11.80
CA LEU A 61 2.89 13.24 -12.05
C LEU A 61 4.25 13.25 -11.35
N ILE A 62 4.30 12.62 -10.18
CA ILE A 62 5.48 12.60 -9.32
C ILE A 62 6.57 11.74 -9.96
N GLY A 63 6.23 10.58 -10.48
CA GLY A 63 7.27 9.73 -11.04
C GLY A 63 6.70 8.79 -12.06
N ARG A 64 7.57 8.31 -12.94
CA ARG A 64 7.34 7.07 -13.68
C ARG A 64 8.07 5.96 -12.95
N HIS A 65 7.44 4.81 -12.83
CA HIS A 65 8.16 3.61 -12.47
C HIS A 65 9.30 3.37 -13.47
N PRO A 66 10.45 2.87 -13.00
CA PRO A 66 11.54 2.55 -13.91
C PRO A 66 11.15 1.39 -14.83
N PRO A 67 11.65 1.36 -16.09
CA PRO A 67 11.39 0.27 -17.04
C PRO A 67 11.91 -1.09 -16.54
N GLU A 68 12.81 -1.10 -15.56
CA GLU A 68 13.30 -2.30 -14.86
C GLU A 68 12.18 -3.11 -14.16
N LEU A 69 11.01 -2.50 -13.95
CA LEU A 69 9.80 -3.17 -13.47
C LEU A 69 9.14 -4.01 -14.58
N GLU A 70 9.30 -3.61 -15.84
CA GLU A 70 8.82 -4.30 -17.04
C GLU A 70 9.82 -5.38 -17.52
N GLU A 71 11.10 -5.20 -17.21
CA GLU A 71 12.20 -6.08 -17.66
C GLU A 71 12.70 -7.04 -16.57
N ALA A 72 11.82 -7.60 -15.74
CA ALA A 72 12.27 -8.69 -14.89
C ALA A 72 12.69 -9.89 -15.80
N PRO A 73 13.95 -10.36 -15.73
CA PRO A 73 14.38 -11.48 -16.55
C PRO A 73 13.50 -12.69 -16.22
N ASN A 74 12.90 -13.29 -17.25
CA ASN A 74 11.90 -14.36 -17.15
C ASN A 74 10.53 -13.95 -16.55
N ALA A 75 10.17 -12.66 -16.64
CA ALA A 75 8.79 -12.25 -16.42
C ALA A 75 7.88 -13.04 -17.37
N ILE A 76 6.88 -13.72 -16.82
CA ILE A 76 5.90 -14.43 -17.63
C ILE A 76 5.03 -13.35 -18.32
N PRO A 77 4.92 -13.35 -19.65
CA PRO A 77 4.09 -12.39 -20.36
C PRO A 77 2.66 -12.40 -19.81
N ASN A 78 2.08 -11.21 -19.60
CA ASN A 78 0.72 -11.02 -19.07
C ASN A 78 0.52 -11.48 -17.61
N GLN A 79 1.57 -11.77 -16.84
CA GLN A 79 1.41 -11.93 -15.39
C GLN A 79 1.30 -10.55 -14.71
N PRO A 80 0.26 -10.35 -13.90
CA PRO A 80 0.07 -9.10 -13.19
C PRO A 80 1.12 -8.89 -12.09
N ILE A 81 1.72 -7.70 -12.05
CA ILE A 81 2.55 -7.24 -10.94
C ILE A 81 1.62 -6.64 -9.87
N ILE A 82 1.80 -7.04 -8.62
CA ILE A 82 1.04 -6.50 -7.49
C ILE A 82 1.81 -5.31 -6.94
N PHE A 83 1.11 -4.22 -6.67
CA PHE A 83 1.70 -2.99 -6.13
C PHE A 83 1.04 -2.60 -4.81
N CYS A 84 1.80 -1.96 -3.93
CA CYS A 84 1.30 -1.30 -2.74
C CYS A 84 2.12 -0.02 -2.52
N LEU A 85 1.44 1.10 -2.36
CA LEU A 85 2.05 2.39 -2.06
C LEU A 85 1.84 2.70 -0.58
N GLY A 86 2.88 3.14 0.12
CA GLY A 86 2.76 3.47 1.53
C GLY A 86 3.89 4.33 2.05
N VAL A 87 3.78 4.73 3.31
CA VAL A 87 4.79 5.57 3.98
C VAL A 87 5.46 4.77 5.10
N CYS A 88 6.79 4.80 5.12
CA CYS A 88 7.59 4.22 6.20
C CYS A 88 8.64 5.25 6.65
N ARG A 89 8.66 5.57 7.95
CA ARG A 89 9.62 6.52 8.54
C ARG A 89 9.68 7.89 7.83
N GLY A 90 8.54 8.37 7.34
CA GLY A 90 8.48 9.64 6.61
C GLY A 90 9.04 9.59 5.19
N CYS A 91 9.26 8.39 4.63
CA CYS A 91 9.58 8.19 3.21
C CYS A 91 8.39 7.55 2.51
N LEU A 92 8.02 8.08 1.34
CA LEU A 92 7.06 7.45 0.44
C LEU A 92 7.74 6.28 -0.30
N GLN A 93 7.11 5.12 -0.28
CA GLN A 93 7.68 3.88 -0.81
C GLN A 93 6.66 3.13 -1.66
N LEU A 94 7.13 2.59 -2.78
CA LEU A 94 6.38 1.70 -3.66
C LEU A 94 6.92 0.28 -3.51
N MET A 95 6.04 -0.64 -3.13
CA MET A 95 6.31 -2.07 -3.08
C MET A 95 5.76 -2.71 -4.34
N SER A 96 6.52 -3.62 -4.94
CA SER A 96 6.05 -4.44 -6.06
C SER A 96 6.38 -5.90 -5.84
N LEU A 97 5.44 -6.78 -6.18
CA LEU A 97 5.62 -8.23 -6.16
C LEU A 97 5.39 -8.79 -7.56
N ALA A 98 6.43 -9.37 -8.14
CA ALA A 98 6.42 -9.96 -9.47
C ALA A 98 6.60 -11.49 -9.39
N ILE A 99 5.76 -12.21 -10.12
CA ILE A 99 5.84 -13.67 -10.26
C ILE A 99 6.70 -13.96 -11.50
N CYS A 100 7.95 -14.37 -11.29
CA CYS A 100 8.92 -14.61 -12.35
C CYS A 100 9.42 -16.06 -12.22
N SER A 101 8.77 -17.05 -12.85
CA SER A 101 9.12 -18.46 -12.62
C SER A 101 10.64 -18.70 -12.80
N PRO A 102 11.33 -19.30 -11.80
CA PRO A 102 10.80 -19.96 -10.60
C PRO A 102 10.72 -19.09 -9.32
N GLN A 103 10.91 -17.78 -9.41
CA GLN A 103 11.07 -16.79 -8.35
C GLN A 103 9.78 -16.00 -8.04
N LEU A 104 9.68 -15.50 -6.81
CA LEU A 104 8.66 -14.55 -6.37
C LEU A 104 9.37 -13.27 -5.89
N LEU A 105 9.58 -12.32 -6.80
CA LEU A 105 10.44 -11.17 -6.57
C LEU A 105 9.69 -10.02 -5.91
N LEU A 106 10.12 -9.68 -4.70
CA LEU A 106 9.72 -8.48 -3.99
C LEU A 106 10.75 -7.37 -4.26
N SER A 107 10.28 -6.22 -4.73
CA SER A 107 11.07 -5.00 -4.87
C SER A 107 10.45 -3.87 -4.06
N ILE A 108 11.30 -3.06 -3.44
CA ILE A 108 10.92 -1.89 -2.65
C ILE A 108 11.66 -0.70 -3.22
N TRP A 109 10.90 0.27 -3.67
CA TRP A 109 11.35 1.51 -4.25
C TRP A 109 11.04 2.66 -3.31
N GLU A 110 11.97 3.59 -3.18
CA GLU A 110 11.78 4.82 -2.44
C GLU A 110 11.57 5.97 -3.41
N VAL A 111 10.52 6.75 -3.20
CA VAL A 111 10.26 7.98 -3.94
C VAL A 111 11.11 9.06 -3.30
N LYS A 112 12.14 9.52 -4.00
CA LYS A 112 12.94 10.67 -3.58
C LYS A 112 12.45 11.93 -4.29
N ASP A 113 12.52 13.05 -3.58
CA ASP A 113 12.29 14.35 -4.16
C ASP A 113 13.38 14.64 -5.21
N GLU A 114 12.93 15.10 -6.38
CA GLU A 114 13.68 15.75 -7.47
C GLU A 114 15.01 15.13 -7.95
N ASP A 115 15.03 14.69 -9.20
CA ASP A 115 16.26 14.72 -10.00
C ASP A 115 16.62 16.18 -10.31
N HIS A 116 17.84 16.59 -9.91
CA HIS A 116 18.39 17.91 -10.17
C HIS A 116 18.39 18.33 -11.66
N HIS A 117 18.27 17.38 -12.60
CA HIS A 117 18.28 17.67 -14.03
C HIS A 117 16.87 17.78 -14.64
N THR A 118 15.88 17.09 -14.06
CA THR A 118 14.54 17.00 -14.66
C THR A 118 13.44 17.60 -13.79
N GLY A 119 13.73 17.94 -12.52
CA GLY A 119 12.74 18.43 -11.56
C GLY A 119 11.66 17.40 -11.24
N LYS A 120 11.88 16.14 -11.58
CA LYS A 120 10.90 15.05 -11.40
C LYS A 120 11.37 14.12 -10.28
N PRO A 121 10.46 13.72 -9.38
CA PRO A 121 10.75 12.70 -8.39
C PRO A 121 11.29 11.39 -8.99
N VAL A 122 12.29 10.82 -8.33
CA VAL A 122 13.01 9.62 -8.77
C VAL A 122 12.66 8.45 -7.88
N LEU A 123 12.25 7.35 -8.49
CA LEU A 123 12.13 6.07 -7.81
C LEU A 123 13.50 5.40 -7.74
N THR A 124 14.02 5.22 -6.53
CA THR A 124 15.29 4.52 -6.29
C THR A 124 15.00 3.13 -5.75
N LEU A 125 15.56 2.08 -6.37
CA LEU A 125 15.48 0.72 -5.82
C LEU A 125 16.23 0.65 -4.49
N ASN A 126 15.51 0.45 -3.39
CA ASN A 126 16.10 0.32 -2.06
C ASN A 126 16.44 -1.14 -1.76
N ARG A 127 15.54 -2.07 -2.14
CA ARG A 127 15.72 -3.49 -1.85
C ARG A 127 15.03 -4.38 -2.88
N ARG A 128 15.66 -5.50 -3.22
CA ARG A 128 15.08 -6.59 -4.03
C ARG A 128 15.45 -7.93 -3.40
N LEU A 129 14.49 -8.85 -3.31
CA LEU A 129 14.71 -10.22 -2.82
C LEU A 129 13.67 -11.18 -3.39
N ASP A 130 14.00 -12.47 -3.37
CA ASP A 130 13.08 -13.55 -3.70
C ASP A 130 12.40 -14.06 -2.42
N ILE A 131 11.08 -13.90 -2.33
CA ILE A 131 10.27 -14.35 -1.20
C ILE A 131 10.41 -15.86 -0.97
N LYS A 132 10.69 -16.66 -2.01
CA LYS A 132 10.90 -18.11 -1.87
C LYS A 132 12.15 -18.48 -1.08
N GLN A 133 13.12 -17.58 -1.03
CA GLN A 133 14.37 -17.79 -0.32
C GLN A 133 14.27 -17.42 1.17
N MET A 134 13.15 -16.81 1.59
CA MET A 134 12.91 -16.48 2.98
C MET A 134 12.54 -17.71 3.80
N LEU A 135 12.98 -17.75 5.06
CA LEU A 135 12.62 -18.81 5.99
C LEU A 135 11.16 -18.66 6.42
N CYS A 136 10.35 -19.70 6.18
CA CYS A 136 8.97 -19.77 6.66
C CYS A 136 8.71 -21.11 7.35
N ARG A 137 8.26 -21.06 8.61
CA ARG A 137 7.92 -22.27 9.37
C ARG A 137 6.51 -22.79 9.09
N ASP A 138 5.66 -21.94 8.52
CA ASP A 138 4.29 -22.32 8.16
C ASP A 138 4.31 -23.06 6.81
N SER A 139 4.02 -24.36 6.85
CA SER A 139 4.01 -25.21 5.66
C SER A 139 2.95 -24.79 4.65
N CYS A 140 1.79 -24.28 5.09
CA CYS A 140 0.74 -23.81 4.18
C CYS A 140 1.18 -22.58 3.39
N ILE A 141 1.88 -21.64 4.04
CA ILE A 141 2.45 -20.46 3.37
C ILE A 141 3.55 -20.89 2.39
N THR A 142 4.45 -21.78 2.82
CA THR A 142 5.54 -22.30 1.99
C THR A 142 5.00 -23.00 0.74
N THR A 143 4.02 -23.90 0.89
CA THR A 143 3.35 -24.57 -0.23
C THR A 143 2.69 -23.56 -1.16
N THR A 144 1.96 -22.58 -0.61
CA THR A 144 1.28 -21.54 -1.39
C THR A 144 2.26 -20.75 -2.26
N ILE A 145 3.36 -20.26 -1.66
CA ILE A 145 4.45 -19.54 -2.35
C ILE A 145 5.05 -20.39 -3.47
N ASN A 146 5.31 -21.67 -3.22
CA ASN A 146 5.83 -22.57 -4.23
C ASN A 146 4.85 -22.78 -5.39
N THR A 147 3.56 -23.00 -5.09
CA THR A 147 2.50 -23.17 -6.09
C THR A 147 2.34 -21.93 -6.97
N LEU A 148 2.40 -20.73 -6.38
CA LEU A 148 2.31 -19.45 -7.13
C LEU A 148 3.34 -19.34 -8.24
N THR A 149 4.55 -19.80 -7.99
CA THR A 149 5.65 -19.72 -8.97
C THR A 149 5.68 -20.87 -9.97
N SER A 150 4.97 -21.96 -9.70
CA SER A 150 4.97 -23.15 -10.56
C SER A 150 3.79 -23.19 -11.54
N PHE A 151 2.66 -22.52 -11.23
CA PHE A 151 1.47 -22.56 -12.05
C PHE A 151 1.20 -21.22 -12.75
N TYR A 152 1.10 -21.26 -14.07
CA TYR A 152 0.90 -20.09 -14.94
C TYR A 152 -0.46 -19.37 -14.77
N ALA A 153 -1.37 -19.90 -13.94
CA ALA A 153 -2.76 -19.44 -13.82
C ALA A 153 -3.21 -19.17 -12.37
N VAL A 154 -2.28 -18.86 -11.45
CA VAL A 154 -2.68 -18.58 -10.07
C VAL A 154 -3.32 -17.20 -9.96
N SER A 155 -4.48 -17.17 -9.28
CA SER A 155 -5.23 -15.94 -9.05
C SER A 155 -4.44 -14.96 -8.18
N LEU A 156 -4.39 -13.69 -8.60
CA LEU A 156 -3.99 -12.54 -7.79
C LEU A 156 -4.73 -12.42 -6.44
N ARG A 157 -5.80 -13.19 -6.23
CA ARG A 157 -6.51 -13.25 -4.95
C ARG A 157 -5.73 -13.97 -3.87
N VAL A 158 -4.70 -14.74 -4.23
CA VAL A 158 -3.94 -15.56 -3.28
C VAL A 158 -2.92 -14.73 -2.51
N VAL A 159 -2.26 -13.76 -3.16
CA VAL A 159 -1.28 -12.89 -2.50
C VAL A 159 -1.63 -11.44 -2.72
N ARG A 160 -1.60 -10.66 -1.64
CA ARG A 160 -1.69 -9.21 -1.68
C ARG A 160 -0.63 -8.59 -0.78
N LEU A 161 -0.08 -7.49 -1.26
CA LEU A 161 0.69 -6.56 -0.46
C LEU A 161 -0.30 -5.71 0.33
N LEU A 162 -0.12 -5.59 1.65
CA LEU A 162 -1.06 -4.84 2.49
C LEU A 162 -0.49 -3.49 2.90
N ALA A 163 0.70 -3.47 3.50
CA ALA A 163 1.26 -2.24 4.05
C ALA A 163 2.74 -2.39 4.42
N PHE A 164 3.38 -1.24 4.54
CA PHE A 164 4.64 -1.07 5.26
C PHE A 164 4.36 -0.91 6.76
N HIS A 165 5.26 -1.40 7.62
CA HIS A 165 5.22 -1.03 9.03
C HIS A 165 5.62 0.45 9.19
N PRO A 166 4.80 1.31 9.83
CA PRO A 166 5.00 2.77 9.80
C PRO A 166 6.35 3.22 10.38
N ARG A 167 6.87 2.49 11.38
CA ARG A 167 8.14 2.79 12.08
C ARG A 167 9.31 1.86 11.75
N CYS A 168 9.09 0.73 11.08
CA CYS A 168 10.11 -0.31 10.93
C CYS A 168 10.26 -0.69 9.46
N LYS A 169 11.29 -0.13 8.81
CA LYS A 169 11.55 -0.33 7.37
C LYS A 169 11.84 -1.78 6.95
N HIS A 170 11.99 -2.68 7.90
CA HIS A 170 12.26 -4.09 7.66
C HIS A 170 11.02 -4.97 7.79
N ILE A 171 9.87 -4.40 8.18
CA ILE A 171 8.64 -5.16 8.41
C ILE A 171 7.61 -4.75 7.37
N LEU A 172 7.10 -5.75 6.65
CA LEU A 172 6.05 -5.62 5.65
C LEU A 172 4.91 -6.58 5.98
N TYR A 173 3.70 -6.22 5.58
CA TYR A 173 2.50 -7.04 5.78
C TYR A 173 1.94 -7.55 4.46
N PHE A 174 1.62 -8.83 4.45
CA PHE A 174 1.06 -9.55 3.32
C PHE A 174 -0.25 -10.22 3.72
N ASN A 175 -1.18 -10.35 2.78
CA ASN A 175 -2.25 -11.33 2.85
C ASN A 175 -1.88 -12.48 1.91
N ILE A 176 -1.66 -13.67 2.46
CA ILE A 176 -1.38 -14.89 1.68
C ILE A 176 -2.44 -15.93 2.05
N SER A 177 -3.32 -16.27 1.10
CA SER A 177 -4.41 -17.24 1.31
C SER A 177 -5.27 -16.93 2.54
N ASN A 178 -5.67 -15.66 2.71
CA ASN A 178 -6.41 -15.14 3.88
C ASN A 178 -5.65 -15.22 5.22
N ARG A 179 -4.32 -15.34 5.18
CA ARG A 179 -3.46 -15.26 6.37
C ARG A 179 -2.70 -13.95 6.36
N LEU A 180 -2.71 -13.28 7.51
CA LEU A 180 -1.89 -12.10 7.74
C LEU A 180 -0.46 -12.56 8.02
N VAL A 181 0.43 -12.28 7.07
CA VAL A 181 1.83 -12.71 7.12
C VAL A 181 2.70 -11.47 7.31
N VAL A 182 3.60 -11.54 8.27
CA VAL A 182 4.67 -10.56 8.43
C VAL A 182 5.90 -11.05 7.69
N CYS A 183 6.46 -10.17 6.89
CA CYS A 183 7.74 -10.35 6.22
C CYS A 183 8.77 -9.48 6.90
N ASN A 184 9.74 -10.12 7.56
CA ASN A 184 10.87 -9.46 8.18
C ASN A 184 12.09 -9.52 7.25
N LEU A 185 12.35 -8.42 6.57
CA LEU A 185 13.43 -8.26 5.62
C LEU A 185 14.83 -8.19 6.27
N GLN A 186 14.92 -7.98 7.59
CA GLN A 186 16.22 -7.93 8.28
C GLN A 186 16.76 -9.34 8.52
N ILE A 187 15.91 -10.23 9.03
CA ILE A 187 16.26 -11.62 9.33
C ILE A 187 15.85 -12.59 8.21
N GLN A 188 15.19 -12.10 7.16
CA GLN A 188 14.70 -12.86 6.02
C GLN A 188 13.71 -13.97 6.42
N GLU A 189 12.77 -13.65 7.31
CA GLU A 189 11.74 -14.58 7.79
C GLU A 189 10.32 -14.14 7.41
N LEU A 190 9.47 -15.13 7.19
CA LEU A 190 8.02 -15.01 7.05
C LEU A 190 7.33 -15.74 8.19
N TYR A 191 6.41 -15.06 8.88
CA TYR A 191 5.60 -15.69 9.92
C TYR A 191 4.15 -15.20 9.89
N VAL A 192 3.23 -16.11 10.19
CA VAL A 192 1.79 -15.84 10.25
C VAL A 192 1.46 -15.23 11.61
N ILE A 193 0.78 -14.09 11.61
CA ILE A 193 0.33 -13.41 12.84
C ILE A 193 -1.19 -13.44 13.02
N GLY A 194 -1.94 -13.91 12.01
CA GLY A 194 -3.39 -14.01 12.10
C GLY A 194 -4.05 -14.42 10.79
N ARG A 195 -5.38 -14.26 10.76
CA ARG A 195 -6.19 -14.46 9.56
C ARG A 195 -6.88 -13.16 9.19
N VAL A 196 -6.98 -12.91 7.89
CA VAL A 196 -7.73 -11.77 7.35
C VAL A 196 -9.18 -12.23 7.17
N PRO A 197 -10.17 -11.54 7.77
CA PRO A 197 -11.57 -11.88 7.55
C PRO A 197 -11.91 -11.82 6.06
N THR A 198 -12.71 -12.77 5.57
CA THR A 198 -13.05 -12.89 4.15
C THR A 198 -13.79 -11.68 3.60
N TYR A 199 -14.53 -10.94 4.44
CA TYR A 199 -15.19 -9.69 4.05
C TYR A 199 -14.24 -8.48 3.98
N CYS A 200 -13.07 -8.53 4.64
CA CYS A 200 -12.03 -7.50 4.56
C CYS A 200 -11.19 -7.61 3.27
N GLN A 201 -11.56 -8.51 2.34
CA GLN A 201 -10.91 -8.62 1.04
C GLN A 201 -11.16 -7.40 0.13
N ALA A 202 -11.96 -6.41 0.55
CA ALA A 202 -12.21 -5.21 -0.23
C ALA A 202 -11.44 -3.96 0.26
N SER A 203 -10.88 -3.97 1.48
CA SER A 203 -10.25 -2.79 2.07
C SER A 203 -8.80 -3.05 2.46
N ASN A 204 -7.90 -2.35 1.76
CA ASN A 204 -6.46 -2.36 2.05
C ASN A 204 -6.10 -1.38 3.17
N VAL A 205 -7.10 -0.79 3.85
CA VAL A 205 -6.93 0.06 5.02
C VAL A 205 -6.91 -0.81 6.27
N PHE A 206 -5.89 -1.65 6.41
CA PHE A 206 -5.53 -2.17 7.73
C PHE A 206 -4.67 -1.12 8.42
N GLN A 207 -5.31 -0.12 9.03
CA GLN A 207 -4.64 0.68 10.05
C GLN A 207 -4.49 -0.19 11.31
N LEU A 208 -3.66 -1.23 11.24
CA LEU A 208 -3.33 -2.14 12.35
C LEU A 208 -2.69 -1.41 13.56
N VAL A 209 -2.41 -0.12 13.42
CA VAL A 209 -1.69 0.70 14.42
C VAL A 209 -2.52 1.88 14.92
N HIS A 210 -3.68 2.19 14.32
CA HIS A 210 -4.57 3.22 14.88
C HIS A 210 -5.73 2.55 15.63
N PRO A 211 -6.05 3.02 16.85
CA PRO A 211 -7.28 2.60 17.51
C PRO A 211 -8.45 2.86 16.56
N LEU A 212 -9.35 1.89 16.45
CA LEU A 212 -10.60 2.05 15.71
C LEU A 212 -11.30 3.31 16.21
N TRP A 213 -11.80 4.10 15.27
CA TRP A 213 -12.57 5.29 15.58
C TRP A 213 -13.77 4.93 16.49
N PRO A 214 -14.15 5.84 17.41
CA PRO A 214 -13.55 7.15 17.63
C PRO A 214 -12.24 7.08 18.43
N THR A 215 -11.24 7.83 17.98
CA THR A 215 -10.08 8.17 18.82
C THR A 215 -10.65 8.89 20.05
N PRO A 216 -10.33 8.49 21.29
CA PRO A 216 -10.84 9.16 22.48
C PRO A 216 -10.54 10.65 22.38
N LEU A 217 -11.58 11.48 22.46
CA LEU A 217 -11.39 12.93 22.53
C LEU A 217 -10.55 13.23 23.77
N PRO A 218 -9.57 14.16 23.69
CA PRO A 218 -8.82 14.58 24.87
C PRO A 218 -9.82 15.10 25.90
N ILE A 219 -9.92 14.41 27.04
CA ILE A 219 -10.76 14.84 28.15
C ILE A 219 -10.18 16.19 28.63
N PRO A 220 -10.98 17.27 28.67
CA PRO A 220 -10.52 18.54 29.19
C PRO A 220 -9.99 18.34 30.60
N THR A 221 -8.80 18.87 30.89
CA THR A 221 -8.05 18.63 32.14
C THR A 221 -8.67 19.29 33.39
N HIS A 222 -9.96 19.62 33.36
CA HIS A 222 -10.69 20.24 34.45
C HIS A 222 -12.08 19.62 34.62
N ALA A 223 -12.13 18.38 35.10
CA ALA A 223 -13.28 17.83 35.82
C ALA A 223 -12.84 16.61 36.64
N SER A 224 -12.18 16.87 37.76
CA SER A 224 -12.10 15.89 38.85
C SER A 224 -13.50 15.63 39.40
N THR A 225 -13.75 14.38 39.78
CA THR A 225 -14.93 13.82 40.48
C THR A 225 -16.17 13.56 39.63
N TYR A 226 -16.32 12.33 39.12
CA TYR A 226 -17.30 11.36 39.61
C TYR A 226 -16.97 9.96 39.07
N SER A 227 -17.15 8.97 39.93
CA SER A 227 -16.73 7.58 39.83
C SER A 227 -17.65 6.70 38.98
N ASP A 228 -17.03 5.67 38.41
CA ASP A 228 -17.50 4.30 38.13
C ASP A 228 -18.48 3.99 36.98
N GLY A 229 -17.90 3.31 35.98
CA GLY A 229 -18.59 2.36 35.10
C GLY A 229 -18.13 2.43 33.63
N PRO A 230 -17.41 1.43 33.09
CA PRO A 230 -17.23 1.37 31.64
C PRO A 230 -18.56 0.99 30.99
N SER A 231 -19.22 2.00 30.43
CA SER A 231 -20.35 1.81 29.53
C SER A 231 -19.80 1.38 28.17
N TYR A 232 -19.90 0.09 27.86
CA TYR A 232 -19.63 -0.41 26.52
C TYR A 232 -20.88 -0.20 25.66
N VAL A 233 -20.75 0.57 24.58
CA VAL A 233 -21.70 0.53 23.46
C VAL A 233 -21.10 -0.44 22.44
N VAL A 234 -21.82 -1.53 22.20
CA VAL A 234 -21.53 -2.49 21.13
C VAL A 234 -22.12 -1.94 19.84
N VAL A 235 -21.29 -1.80 18.80
CA VAL A 235 -21.72 -1.74 17.39
C VAL A 235 -20.89 -2.76 16.62
#